data_AF-A0AAW5LCB3-F1
#
_entry.id   AF-A0AAW5LCB3-F1
#
_cell.length_a   1.000
_cell.length_b   1.000
_cell.length_c   1.000
_cell.angle_alpha   90.00
_cell.angle_beta   90.00
_cell.angle_gamma   90.00
#
_symmetry.space_group_name_H-M   'P 1'
#
loop_
_entity.id
_entity.type
_entity.pdbx_description
1 polymer ?
#
loop_
_entity_poly.entity_id
_entity_poly.type
_entity_poly.pdbx_seq_one_letter_code
_entity_poly.pdbx_strand_id
1 'polypeptide(L)'
;MKLCRCPVCHSDIHLDQLLEDDAGREMLGIIAGLKGNNARALVSYIGLFRPEKSGLSNSRAVKLMREVLALYQPSPLLAHALTETVNAVMKNRREGKNAVALNNHNYLKKVYEGAKPLFAVVRNEGKVDIKTAEQQAEEKRIADIQYIERYAAVGQLEIVKNMPEYATWLAWRVEKENDYAA
;
A
#
# COMPACT_ATOMS: atom_id res chain seq x y z
N MET A 1 17.34 -16.46 -24.22
CA MET A 1 17.31 -15.04 -24.67
C MET A 1 18.36 -14.24 -23.89
N LYS A 2 19.26 -13.50 -24.56
CA LYS A 2 20.31 -12.70 -23.88
C LYS A 2 19.72 -11.42 -23.28
N LEU A 3 19.97 -11.17 -22.00
CA LEU A 3 19.51 -9.96 -21.29
C LEU A 3 20.57 -8.87 -21.32
N CYS A 4 21.77 -9.17 -20.80
CA CYS A 4 22.88 -8.23 -20.72
C CYS A 4 24.20 -8.98 -20.51
N ARG A 5 25.29 -8.24 -20.34
CA ARG A 5 26.62 -8.77 -20.02
C ARG A 5 27.01 -8.32 -18.62
N CYS A 6 27.52 -9.24 -17.80
CA CYS A 6 27.96 -8.92 -16.45
C CYS A 6 29.11 -7.89 -16.49
N PRO A 7 29.03 -6.76 -15.77
CA PRO A 7 30.11 -5.76 -15.77
C PRO A 7 31.35 -6.20 -14.98
N VAL A 8 31.27 -7.31 -14.22
CA VAL A 8 32.36 -7.79 -13.36
C VAL A 8 33.16 -8.91 -14.04
N CYS A 9 32.49 -9.96 -14.52
CA CYS A 9 33.15 -11.12 -15.13
C CYS A 9 32.96 -11.21 -16.66
N HIS A 10 32.20 -10.29 -17.26
CA HIS A 10 31.93 -10.24 -18.69
C HIS A 10 31.23 -11.48 -19.28
N SER A 11 30.69 -12.37 -18.46
CA SER A 11 29.79 -13.44 -18.92
C SER A 11 28.46 -12.88 -19.42
N ASP A 12 27.88 -13.53 -20.42
CA ASP A 12 26.54 -13.22 -20.90
C ASP A 12 25.49 -13.77 -19.93
N ILE A 13 24.48 -12.97 -19.62
CA ILE A 13 23.36 -13.35 -18.75
C ILE A 13 22.15 -13.65 -19.62
N HIS A 14 21.68 -14.89 -19.58
CA HIS A 14 20.52 -15.36 -20.34
C HIS A 14 19.30 -15.52 -19.43
N LEU A 15 18.11 -15.15 -19.90
CA LEU A 15 16.88 -15.21 -19.10
C LEU A 15 16.51 -16.64 -18.69
N ASP A 16 16.71 -17.60 -19.60
CA ASP A 16 16.44 -19.02 -19.40
C ASP A 16 17.28 -19.60 -18.24
N GLN A 17 18.55 -19.20 -18.12
CA GLN A 17 19.43 -19.61 -17.03
C GLN A 17 18.96 -19.07 -15.66
N LEU A 18 18.30 -17.91 -15.62
CA LEU A 18 17.74 -17.35 -14.38
C LEU A 18 16.47 -18.09 -13.92
N LEU A 19 15.81 -18.83 -14.82
CA LEU A 19 14.56 -19.52 -14.58
C LEU A 19 14.73 -21.04 -14.33
N GLU A 20 15.95 -21.58 -14.38
CA GLU A 20 16.18 -23.01 -14.17
C GLU A 20 15.72 -23.48 -12.78
N ASP A 21 16.03 -22.71 -11.74
CA ASP A 21 15.68 -23.00 -10.36
C ASP A 21 14.28 -22.47 -9.97
N ASP A 22 13.57 -23.19 -9.10
CA ASP A 22 12.25 -22.79 -8.60
C ASP A 22 12.31 -21.49 -7.80
N ALA A 23 13.34 -21.33 -6.94
CA ALA A 23 13.50 -20.11 -6.17
C ALA A 23 13.88 -18.92 -7.06
N GLY A 24 14.64 -19.14 -8.14
CA GLY A 24 14.89 -18.14 -9.17
C GLY A 24 13.61 -17.64 -9.84
N ARG A 25 12.75 -18.56 -10.28
CA ARG A 25 11.42 -18.26 -10.84
C ARG A 25 10.55 -17.47 -9.87
N GLU A 26 10.49 -17.91 -8.63
CA GLU A 26 9.68 -17.23 -7.61
C GLU A 26 10.19 -15.81 -7.33
N MET A 27 11.51 -15.64 -7.19
CA MET A 27 12.13 -14.34 -6.99
C MET A 27 11.78 -13.37 -8.12
N LEU A 28 11.84 -13.83 -9.37
CA LEU A 28 11.44 -13.03 -10.53
C LEU A 28 9.95 -12.69 -10.51
N GLY A 29 9.09 -13.62 -10.08
CA GLY A 29 7.66 -13.37 -9.88
C GLY A 29 7.38 -12.29 -8.84
N ILE A 30 8.07 -12.32 -7.70
CA ILE A 30 7.99 -11.27 -6.67
C ILE A 30 8.38 -9.92 -7.27
N ILE A 31 9.54 -9.85 -7.93
CA ILE A 31 10.07 -8.60 -8.49
C ILE A 31 9.13 -8.04 -9.57
N ALA A 32 8.60 -8.87 -10.46
CA ALA A 32 7.69 -8.48 -11.52
C ALA A 32 6.33 -7.97 -11.00
N GLY A 33 5.88 -8.47 -9.83
CA GLY A 33 4.65 -8.01 -9.19
C GLY A 33 4.77 -6.67 -8.45
N LEU A 34 5.99 -6.17 -8.21
CA LEU A 34 6.22 -4.93 -7.48
C LEU A 34 6.09 -3.70 -8.39
N LYS A 35 5.35 -2.69 -7.92
CA LYS A 35 5.16 -1.42 -8.64
C LYS A 35 6.18 -0.35 -8.25
N GLY A 36 6.45 0.56 -9.18
CA GLY A 36 7.33 1.71 -8.99
C GLY A 36 8.77 1.29 -8.64
N ASN A 37 9.40 2.03 -7.73
CA ASN A 37 10.81 1.79 -7.37
C ASN A 37 11.03 0.63 -6.36
N ASN A 38 9.96 -0.03 -5.89
CA ASN A 38 10.07 -1.08 -4.87
C ASN A 38 10.94 -2.26 -5.34
N ALA A 39 10.78 -2.71 -6.59
CA ALA A 39 11.54 -3.82 -7.15
C ALA A 39 13.05 -3.57 -7.07
N ARG A 40 13.52 -2.43 -7.60
CA ARG A 40 14.93 -2.05 -7.61
C ARG A 40 15.49 -1.86 -6.19
N ALA A 41 14.71 -1.20 -5.33
CA ALA A 41 15.12 -0.95 -3.95
C ALA A 41 15.25 -2.26 -3.16
N LEU A 42 14.30 -3.18 -3.32
CA LEU A 42 14.32 -4.49 -2.66
C LEU A 42 15.52 -5.32 -3.12
N VAL A 43 15.76 -5.44 -4.43
CA VAL A 43 16.91 -6.20 -4.96
C VAL A 43 18.23 -5.66 -4.40
N SER A 44 18.39 -4.34 -4.38
CA SER A 44 19.60 -3.68 -3.83
C SER A 44 19.77 -3.97 -2.34
N TYR A 45 18.68 -3.94 -1.58
CA TYR A 45 18.67 -4.24 -0.15
C TYR A 45 19.01 -5.70 0.15
N ILE A 46 18.45 -6.66 -0.59
CA ILE A 46 18.79 -8.09 -0.44
C ILE A 46 20.29 -8.34 -0.70
N GLY A 47 20.91 -7.57 -1.59
CA GLY A 47 22.35 -7.61 -1.82
C GLY A 47 23.21 -7.33 -0.56
N LEU A 48 22.67 -6.64 0.45
CA LEU A 48 23.38 -6.38 1.71
C LEU A 48 23.61 -7.64 2.56
N PHE A 49 22.83 -8.70 2.32
CA PHE A 49 22.90 -10.00 3.01
C PHE A 49 23.86 -10.98 2.35
N ARG A 50 24.51 -10.61 1.24
CA ARG A 50 25.45 -11.46 0.51
C ARG A 50 26.70 -11.72 1.37
N PRO A 51 26.95 -12.98 1.80
CA PRO A 51 28.22 -13.35 2.44
C PRO A 51 29.38 -13.21 1.47
N GLU A 52 30.57 -12.92 2.00
CA GLU A 52 31.78 -12.70 1.21
C GLU A 52 32.24 -13.95 0.45
N LYS A 53 32.14 -15.13 1.08
CA LYS A 53 32.74 -16.37 0.56
C LYS A 53 31.80 -17.21 -0.32
N SER A 54 30.52 -17.33 0.05
CA SER A 54 29.61 -18.33 -0.55
C SER A 54 28.56 -17.73 -1.48
N GLY A 55 28.49 -16.40 -1.62
CA GLY A 55 27.37 -15.74 -2.27
C GLY A 55 26.03 -15.96 -1.55
N LEU A 56 24.98 -15.36 -2.11
CA LEU A 56 23.61 -15.49 -1.60
C LEU A 56 22.84 -16.46 -2.51
N SER A 57 22.30 -17.55 -1.95
CA SER A 57 21.46 -18.47 -2.73
C SER A 57 20.08 -17.88 -3.04
N ASN A 58 19.46 -18.32 -4.14
CA ASN A 58 18.13 -17.88 -4.53
C ASN A 58 17.08 -18.18 -3.45
N SER A 59 17.09 -19.37 -2.85
CA SER A 59 16.14 -19.74 -1.79
C SER A 59 16.28 -18.83 -0.55
N ARG A 60 17.51 -18.45 -0.19
CA ARG A 60 17.77 -17.49 0.89
C ARG A 60 17.29 -16.08 0.50
N ALA A 61 17.54 -15.66 -0.74
CA ALA A 61 17.09 -14.37 -1.25
C ALA A 61 15.55 -14.26 -1.24
N VAL A 62 14.84 -15.26 -1.73
CA VAL A 62 13.36 -15.34 -1.69
C VAL A 62 12.85 -15.23 -0.25
N LYS A 63 13.44 -15.99 0.68
CA LYS A 63 13.07 -15.92 2.10
C LYS A 63 13.18 -14.49 2.64
N LEU A 64 14.31 -13.83 2.41
CA LEU A 64 14.53 -12.45 2.85
C LEU A 64 13.57 -11.46 2.17
N MET A 65 13.25 -11.63 0.89
CA MET A 65 12.26 -10.79 0.20
C MET A 65 10.88 -10.93 0.83
N ARG A 66 10.43 -12.16 1.10
CA ARG A 66 9.16 -12.43 1.77
C ARG A 66 9.13 -11.87 3.19
N GLU A 67 10.21 -11.98 3.95
CA GLU A 67 10.33 -11.38 5.29
C GLU A 67 10.13 -9.87 5.25
N VAL A 68 10.76 -9.16 4.30
CA VAL A 68 10.57 -7.71 4.13
C VAL A 68 9.13 -7.37 3.76
N LEU A 69 8.54 -8.10 2.81
CA LEU A 69 7.17 -7.86 2.34
C LEU A 69 6.10 -8.24 3.37
N ALA A 70 6.41 -9.16 4.29
CA ALA A 70 5.56 -9.45 5.44
C ALA A 70 5.61 -8.34 6.50
N LEU A 71 6.74 -7.64 6.64
CA LEU A 71 6.88 -6.50 7.55
C LEU A 71 6.20 -5.24 7.00
N TYR A 72 6.31 -5.00 5.69
CA TYR A 72 5.90 -3.74 5.08
C TYR A 72 5.28 -3.95 3.71
N GLN A 73 4.12 -3.31 3.48
CA GLN A 73 3.49 -3.29 2.17
C GLN A 73 4.31 -2.44 1.17
N PRO A 74 4.40 -2.86 -0.11
CA PRO A 74 5.03 -2.07 -1.16
C PRO A 74 4.48 -0.65 -1.23
N SER A 75 5.33 0.34 -1.05
CA SER A 75 4.93 1.74 -0.94
C SER A 75 6.12 2.66 -1.25
N PRO A 76 5.90 3.95 -1.59
CA PRO A 76 6.98 4.91 -1.73
C PRO A 76 7.85 5.00 -0.47
N LEU A 77 7.23 4.91 0.71
CA LEU A 77 7.93 4.87 2.00
C LEU A 77 8.85 3.65 2.12
N LEU A 78 8.38 2.44 1.77
CA LEU A 78 9.22 1.24 1.79
C LEU A 78 10.39 1.36 0.82
N ALA A 79 10.13 1.80 -0.42
CA ALA A 79 11.16 1.99 -1.43
C ALA A 79 12.25 2.98 -0.97
N HIS A 80 11.83 4.08 -0.33
CA HIS A 80 12.74 5.06 0.27
C HIS A 80 13.56 4.45 1.41
N ALA A 81 12.91 3.78 2.37
CA ALA A 81 13.58 3.18 3.52
C ALA A 81 14.62 2.12 3.12
N LEU A 82 14.30 1.29 2.13
CA LEU A 82 15.23 0.30 1.57
C LEU A 82 16.44 0.99 0.92
N THR A 83 16.21 2.04 0.13
CA THR A 83 17.27 2.79 -0.56
C THR A 83 18.20 3.49 0.44
N GLU A 84 17.65 4.17 1.44
CA GLU A 84 18.43 4.82 2.50
C GLU A 84 19.24 3.81 3.30
N THR A 85 18.66 2.65 3.59
CA THR A 85 19.37 1.56 4.27
C THR A 85 20.58 1.10 3.45
N VAL A 86 20.41 0.90 2.14
CA VAL A 86 21.52 0.52 1.23
C VAL A 86 22.59 1.60 1.20
N ASN A 87 22.21 2.87 1.04
CA ASN A 87 23.14 3.99 0.99
C ASN A 87 23.98 4.11 2.26
N ALA A 88 23.34 4.03 3.43
CA ALA A 88 24.01 4.12 4.72
C ALA A 88 24.94 2.94 4.97
N VAL A 89 24.51 1.71 4.69
CA VAL A 89 25.37 0.51 4.84
C VAL A 89 26.56 0.58 3.88
N MET A 90 26.33 0.93 2.61
CA MET A 90 27.42 1.03 1.62
C MET A 90 28.40 2.14 1.95
N LYS A 91 27.93 3.27 2.49
CA LYS A 91 28.80 4.34 3.00
C LYS A 91 29.70 3.82 4.12
N ASN A 92 29.13 3.15 5.13
CA ASN A 92 29.90 2.57 6.23
C ASN A 92 30.96 1.58 5.72
N ARG A 93 30.60 0.70 4.78
CA ARG A 93 31.53 -0.26 4.17
C ARG A 93 32.70 0.43 3.47
N ARG A 94 32.45 1.52 2.73
CA ARG A 94 33.50 2.33 2.09
C ARG A 94 34.42 3.01 3.10
N GLU A 95 33.89 3.40 4.25
CA GLU A 95 34.65 3.97 5.38
C GLU A 95 35.37 2.90 6.23
N GLY A 96 35.33 1.62 5.84
CA GLY A 96 35.95 0.52 6.57
C GLY A 96 35.19 0.09 7.83
N LYS A 97 33.98 0.64 8.07
CA LYS A 97 33.14 0.31 9.22
C LYS A 97 32.16 -0.80 8.85
N ASN A 98 32.16 -1.88 9.64
CA ASN A 98 31.16 -2.96 9.55
C ASN A 98 30.97 -3.52 8.13
N ALA A 99 32.05 -4.07 7.55
CA ALA A 99 32.06 -4.71 6.24
C ALA A 99 31.17 -5.97 6.13
N VAL A 100 30.71 -6.49 7.27
CA VAL A 100 29.98 -7.76 7.37
C VAL A 100 28.61 -7.67 6.67
N ALA A 101 28.18 -8.82 6.14
CA ALA A 101 26.83 -9.00 5.64
C ALA A 101 25.78 -8.77 6.74
N LEU A 102 24.62 -8.25 6.38
CA LEU A 102 23.51 -8.16 7.34
C LEU A 102 22.99 -9.57 7.69
N ASN A 103 22.53 -9.73 8.93
CA ASN A 103 21.95 -10.97 9.43
C ASN A 103 20.45 -10.85 9.77
N ASN A 104 19.90 -9.63 9.84
CA ASN A 104 18.50 -9.35 10.16
C ASN A 104 18.03 -8.01 9.57
N HIS A 105 16.74 -7.71 9.73
CA HIS A 105 16.08 -6.49 9.22
C HIS A 105 16.00 -5.34 10.23
N ASN A 106 16.67 -5.42 11.39
CA ASN A 106 16.50 -4.43 12.46
C ASN A 106 16.92 -3.01 12.05
N TYR A 107 17.96 -2.90 11.22
CA TYR A 107 18.37 -1.60 10.70
C TYR A 107 17.33 -1.00 9.76
N LEU A 108 16.74 -1.82 8.87
CA LEU A 108 15.63 -1.39 8.02
C LEU A 108 14.43 -0.92 8.85
N LYS A 109 14.08 -1.63 9.92
CA LYS A 109 12.98 -1.22 10.82
C LYS A 109 13.22 0.18 11.38
N LYS A 110 14.44 0.46 11.88
CA LYS A 110 14.81 1.79 12.39
C LYS A 110 14.71 2.88 11.31
N VAL A 111 15.24 2.62 10.11
CA VAL A 111 15.19 3.57 8.99
C VAL A 111 13.75 3.81 8.54
N TYR A 112 12.93 2.77 8.47
CA TYR A 112 11.52 2.87 8.11
C TYR A 112 10.74 3.75 9.09
N GLU A 113 10.88 3.51 10.40
CA GLU A 113 10.25 4.33 11.43
C GLU A 113 10.70 5.80 11.36
N GLY A 114 12.01 6.04 11.17
CA GLY A 114 12.54 7.39 11.01
C GLY A 114 12.08 8.11 9.73
N ALA A 115 11.76 7.36 8.68
CA ALA A 115 11.27 7.90 7.41
C ALA A 115 9.75 8.16 7.42
N LYS A 116 8.96 7.54 8.31
CA LYS A 116 7.50 7.73 8.36
C LYS A 116 7.04 9.19 8.30
N PRO A 117 7.63 10.13 9.06
CA PRO A 117 7.19 11.53 9.04
C PRO A 117 7.34 12.20 7.67
N LEU A 118 8.35 11.83 6.88
CA LEU A 118 8.58 12.36 5.53
C LEU A 118 7.46 11.99 4.55
N PHE A 119 6.82 10.84 4.81
CA PHE A 119 5.73 10.29 3.99
C PHE A 119 4.37 10.45 4.66
N ALA A 120 4.31 11.12 5.83
CA ALA A 120 3.07 11.40 6.55
C ALA A 120 2.25 12.54 5.89
N VAL A 121 2.74 13.12 4.79
CA VAL A 121 1.94 14.06 3.98
C VAL A 121 0.77 13.30 3.38
N VAL A 122 -0.39 13.60 3.96
CA VAL A 122 -1.76 13.17 3.65
C VAL A 122 -1.97 12.89 2.15
N ARG A 123 -2.05 11.61 1.79
CA ARG A 123 -2.86 11.20 0.64
C ARG A 123 -4.32 11.24 1.05
N ASN A 124 -5.02 12.33 0.72
CA ASN A 124 -6.48 12.36 0.65
C ASN A 124 -6.96 11.64 -0.63
N GLU A 125 -6.52 10.40 -0.84
CA GLU A 125 -6.99 9.56 -1.96
C GLU A 125 -7.50 8.20 -1.48
N GLY A 126 -7.93 8.12 -0.22
CA GLY A 126 -8.42 6.86 0.35
C GLY A 126 -8.98 6.94 1.76
N LYS A 127 -9.40 8.11 2.25
CA LYS A 127 -10.41 8.13 3.30
C LYS A 127 -11.74 7.83 2.62
N VAL A 128 -12.14 6.56 2.60
CA VAL A 128 -13.56 6.31 2.82
C VAL A 128 -13.77 6.84 4.22
N ASP A 129 -14.31 8.05 4.34
CA ASP A 129 -14.70 8.59 5.63
C ASP A 129 -15.59 7.52 6.24
N ILE A 130 -15.11 6.87 7.31
CA ILE A 130 -15.92 5.99 8.13
C ILE A 130 -16.87 6.95 8.84
N LYS A 131 -17.94 7.33 8.14
CA LYS A 131 -19.03 8.13 8.69
C LYS A 131 -19.51 7.38 9.91
N THR A 132 -19.59 8.07 11.05
CA THR A 132 -20.12 7.48 12.28
C THR A 132 -21.52 6.92 12.01
N ALA A 133 -21.95 5.90 12.75
CA ALA A 133 -23.28 5.30 12.56
C ALA A 133 -24.40 6.36 12.58
N GLU A 134 -24.24 7.41 13.39
CA GLU A 134 -25.13 8.57 13.45
C GLU A 134 -25.16 9.39 12.15
N GLN A 135 -24.00 9.62 11.52
CA GLN A 135 -23.91 10.35 10.25
C GLN A 135 -24.50 9.55 9.09
N GLN A 136 -24.33 8.23 9.09
CA GLN A 136 -24.92 7.35 8.08
C GLN A 136 -26.45 7.27 8.24
N ALA A 137 -26.94 7.21 9.48
CA ALA A 137 -28.37 7.25 9.77
C ALA A 137 -28.99 8.58 9.35
N GLU A 138 -28.32 9.70 9.61
CA GLU A 138 -28.76 11.04 9.21
C GLU A 138 -28.82 11.20 7.69
N GLU A 139 -27.75 10.78 6.99
CA GLU A 139 -27.69 10.85 5.54
C GLU A 139 -28.77 9.98 4.88
N LYS A 140 -29.04 8.79 5.44
CA LYS A 140 -30.16 7.95 5.01
C LYS A 140 -31.51 8.64 5.25
N ARG A 141 -31.71 9.24 6.43
CA ARG A 141 -32.95 9.97 6.75
C ARG A 141 -33.20 11.11 5.77
N ILE A 142 -32.16 11.88 5.43
CA ILE A 142 -32.24 12.97 4.44
C ILE A 142 -32.55 12.42 3.04
N ALA A 143 -31.93 11.32 2.63
CA ALA A 143 -32.20 10.68 1.35
C ALA A 143 -33.65 10.19 1.24
N ASP A 144 -34.16 9.57 2.30
CA ASP A 144 -35.55 9.09 2.39
C ASP A 144 -36.54 10.27 2.26
N ILE A 145 -36.30 11.38 2.97
CA ILE A 145 -37.10 12.61 2.86
C ILE A 145 -37.07 13.17 1.43
N GLN A 146 -35.88 13.30 0.84
CA GLN A 146 -35.73 13.84 -0.53
C GLN A 146 -36.41 12.97 -1.57
N TYR A 147 -36.42 11.65 -1.38
CA TYR A 147 -37.11 10.73 -2.28
C TYR A 147 -38.62 11.00 -2.28
N ILE A 148 -39.25 11.06 -1.11
CA ILE A 148 -40.69 11.34 -0.99
C ILE A 148 -41.03 12.76 -1.50
N GLU A 149 -40.22 13.76 -1.17
CA GLU A 149 -40.44 15.16 -1.58
C GLU A 149 -40.50 15.31 -3.11
N ARG A 150 -39.74 14.52 -3.88
CA ARG A 150 -39.80 14.52 -5.35
C ARG A 150 -41.18 14.10 -5.87
N TYR A 151 -41.80 13.09 -5.25
CA TYR A 151 -43.16 12.67 -5.62
C TYR A 151 -44.22 13.65 -5.11
N ALA A 152 -43.99 14.28 -3.95
CA ALA A 152 -44.82 15.36 -3.44
C ALA A 152 -44.88 16.54 -4.42
N ALA A 153 -43.73 16.95 -4.94
CA ALA A 153 -43.61 18.07 -5.89
C ALA A 153 -44.34 17.82 -7.22
N VAL A 154 -44.47 16.55 -7.65
CA VAL A 154 -45.19 16.15 -8.87
C VAL A 154 -46.66 15.79 -8.58
N GLY A 155 -47.11 15.92 -7.32
CA GLY A 155 -48.50 15.66 -6.91
C GLY A 155 -48.89 14.18 -6.89
N GLN A 156 -47.91 13.26 -6.86
CA GLN A 156 -48.10 11.81 -6.97
C GLN A 156 -47.86 11.08 -5.64
N LEU A 157 -48.33 11.66 -4.53
CA LEU A 157 -48.11 11.12 -3.18
C LEU A 157 -48.77 9.76 -2.93
N GLU A 158 -49.89 9.47 -3.59
CA GLU A 158 -50.61 8.19 -3.43
C GLU A 158 -49.77 6.97 -3.84
N ILE A 159 -48.76 7.15 -4.70
CA ILE A 159 -47.85 6.08 -5.13
C ILE A 159 -46.89 5.66 -4.00
N VAL A 160 -46.53 6.60 -3.13
CA VAL A 160 -45.45 6.46 -2.14
C VAL A 160 -45.96 6.34 -0.71
N LYS A 161 -47.27 6.53 -0.52
CA LYS A 161 -47.96 6.53 0.77
C LYS A 161 -47.84 5.23 1.58
N ASN A 162 -47.67 4.10 0.91
CA ASN A 162 -47.53 2.78 1.54
C ASN A 162 -46.08 2.41 1.88
N MET A 163 -45.11 3.29 1.60
CA MET A 163 -43.70 3.04 1.85
C MET A 163 -43.27 3.52 3.25
N PRO A 164 -42.32 2.85 3.92
CA PRO A 164 -41.89 3.22 5.27
C PRO A 164 -41.25 4.61 5.34
N GLU A 165 -40.62 5.08 4.26
CA GLU A 165 -39.98 6.40 4.13
C GLU A 165 -41.00 7.55 4.21
N TYR A 166 -42.27 7.27 3.86
CA TYR A 166 -43.36 8.25 3.92
C TYR A 166 -43.64 8.73 5.36
N ALA A 167 -43.49 7.85 6.35
CA ALA A 167 -43.65 8.21 7.75
C ALA A 167 -42.55 9.18 8.23
N THR A 168 -41.30 8.94 7.81
CA THR A 168 -40.16 9.82 8.08
C THR A 168 -40.37 11.21 7.47
N TRP A 169 -40.90 11.26 6.25
CA TRP A 169 -41.22 12.51 5.57
C TRP A 169 -42.36 13.30 6.24
N LEU A 170 -43.41 12.62 6.71
CA LEU A 170 -44.51 13.26 7.45
C LEU A 170 -44.03 13.88 8.77
N ALA A 171 -43.17 13.19 9.52
CA ALA A 171 -42.59 13.73 10.75
C ALA A 171 -41.76 15.00 10.47
N TRP A 172 -40.91 14.96 9.44
CA TRP A 172 -40.13 16.12 9.00
C TRP A 172 -41.00 17.30 8.55
N ARG A 173 -42.11 17.03 7.84
CA ARG A 173 -43.09 18.05 7.42
C ARG A 173 -43.70 18.79 8.62
N VAL A 174 -44.06 18.05 9.67
CA VAL A 174 -44.63 18.60 10.91
C VAL A 174 -43.59 19.41 11.69
N GLU A 175 -42.35 18.92 11.79
CA GLU A 175 -41.22 19.66 12.39
C GLU A 175 -41.00 21.00 11.66
N LYS A 176 -40.97 20.97 10.33
CA LYS A 176 -40.81 22.16 9.51
C LYS A 176 -41.96 23.15 9.69
N GLU A 177 -43.22 22.69 9.70
CA GLU A 177 -44.38 23.56 9.93
C GLU A 177 -44.37 24.22 11.32
N ASN A 178 -43.90 23.51 12.35
CA ASN A 178 -43.72 24.08 13.69
C ASN A 178 -42.60 25.12 13.76
N ASP A 179 -41.49 24.92 13.05
CA ASP A 179 -40.38 25.90 12.97
C ASP A 179 -40.78 27.20 12.26
N TYR A 180 -41.78 27.17 11.37
CA TYR A 180 -42.33 28.38 10.71
C TYR A 180 -43.40 29.11 11.54
N ALA A 181 -43.90 28.48 12.62
CA ALA A 181 -44.96 29.02 13.48
C ALA A 181 -44.44 29.68 14.78
N ALA A 182 -43.12 29.58 15.04
CA ALA A 182 -42.41 30.24 16.15
C ALA A 182 -41.69 31.51 15.68
#